data_AF-A0A9D4RAK1-F1
#
_entry.id   AF-A0A9D4RAK1-F1
#
_cell.length_a   1.000
_cell.length_b   1.000
_cell.length_c   1.000
_cell.angle_alpha   90.00
_cell.angle_beta   90.00
_cell.angle_gamma   90.00
#
_symmetry.space_group_name_H-M   'P 1'
#
loop_
_entity.id
_entity.type
_entity.pdbx_description
1 polymer ?
#
loop_
_entity_poly.entity_id
_entity_poly.type
_entity_poly.pdbx_seq_one_letter_code
_entity_poly.pdbx_strand_id
1 'polypeptide(L)'
;MTPEVMKQYPEASMIEATRKVGELYKKLPEEEKLLLKETDKPLRPPSAYFLFIRDAREIALKSRKKPETNAERRKFIDECAQKWKQMSEQEKQHYLKLVAKQYEDFQAKMSVWEKGMIEAGMESLVRKTTRKKMNIETTQEGQVKAKANKRGTKTKVKSTRSKGKVKVETTGT
;
A
#
# COMPACT_ATOMS: atom_id res chain seq x y z
N MET A 1 -1.79 7.49 -5.24
CA MET A 1 -1.40 6.89 -6.54
C MET A 1 -1.69 5.40 -6.50
N THR A 2 -2.64 4.92 -7.30
CA THR A 2 -2.93 3.48 -7.40
C THR A 2 -1.80 2.79 -8.18
N PRO A 3 -1.23 1.68 -7.68
CA PRO A 3 -0.16 0.95 -8.36
C PRO A 3 -0.53 0.40 -9.75
N GLU A 4 -1.81 0.40 -10.10
CA GLU A 4 -2.31 -0.16 -11.36
C GLU A 4 -2.01 0.74 -12.57
N VAL A 5 -2.12 2.06 -12.41
CA VAL A 5 -1.91 2.99 -13.53
C VAL A 5 -0.43 3.06 -13.93
N MET A 6 0.49 2.94 -12.97
CA MET A 6 1.94 2.90 -13.24
C MET A 6 2.37 1.60 -13.93
N LYS A 7 1.63 0.50 -13.75
CA LYS A 7 1.89 -0.78 -14.43
C LYS A 7 1.33 -0.82 -15.84
N GLN A 8 0.19 -0.17 -16.07
CA GLN A 8 -0.46 -0.15 -17.38
C GLN A 8 0.21 0.82 -18.36
N TYR A 9 0.86 1.87 -17.84
CA TYR A 9 1.54 2.87 -18.65
C TYR A 9 2.96 3.13 -18.10
N PRO A 10 3.92 2.21 -18.34
CA PRO A 10 5.28 2.34 -17.81
C PRO A 10 6.04 3.55 -18.37
N GLU A 11 5.65 4.03 -19.56
CA GLU A 11 6.26 5.17 -20.27
C GLU A 11 5.61 6.53 -19.96
N ALA A 12 4.52 6.58 -19.17
CA ALA A 12 3.80 7.82 -18.95
C ALA A 12 4.53 8.76 -17.98
N SER A 13 4.70 10.02 -18.40
CA SER A 13 5.17 11.09 -17.51
C SER A 13 4.24 11.25 -16.30
N MET A 14 4.80 11.64 -15.14
CA MET A 14 4.06 11.79 -13.87
C MET A 14 2.79 12.66 -13.99
N ILE A 15 2.80 13.67 -14.86
CA ILE A 15 1.64 14.54 -15.11
C ILE A 15 0.54 13.77 -15.85
N GLU A 16 0.92 13.00 -16.86
CA GLU A 16 -0.01 12.20 -17.65
C GLU A 16 -0.57 11.03 -16.86
N ALA A 17 0.25 10.36 -16.05
CA ALA A 17 -0.18 9.34 -15.11
C ALA A 17 -1.24 9.90 -14.14
N THR A 18 -1.04 11.12 -13.63
CA THR A 18 -2.00 11.78 -12.71
C THR A 18 -3.31 12.13 -13.42
N ARG A 19 -3.26 12.65 -14.66
CA ARG A 19 -4.44 12.90 -15.49
C ARG A 19 -5.23 11.61 -15.73
N LYS A 20 -4.55 10.53 -16.10
CA LYS A 20 -5.16 9.22 -16.38
C LYS A 20 -5.77 8.57 -15.14
N VAL A 21 -5.12 8.67 -13.98
CA VAL A 21 -5.74 8.27 -12.69
C VAL A 21 -7.05 9.02 -12.47
N GLY A 22 -7.07 10.33 -12.74
CA GLY A 22 -8.29 11.14 -12.65
C GLY A 22 -9.38 10.70 -13.62
N GLU A 23 -9.04 10.38 -14.88
CA GLU A 23 -9.99 9.83 -15.86
C GLU A 23 -10.54 8.47 -15.44
N LEU A 24 -9.70 7.57 -14.92
CA LEU A 24 -10.11 6.26 -14.43
C LEU A 24 -11.03 6.39 -13.21
N TYR A 25 -10.70 7.28 -12.26
CA TYR A 25 -11.56 7.56 -11.12
C TYR A 25 -12.92 8.11 -11.57
N LYS A 26 -12.98 8.98 -12.59
CA LYS A 26 -14.24 9.49 -13.13
C LYS A 26 -15.10 8.38 -13.76
N LYS A 27 -14.47 7.42 -14.43
CA LYS A 27 -15.11 6.26 -15.08
C LYS A 27 -15.49 5.12 -14.12
N LEU A 28 -15.07 5.19 -12.87
CA LEU A 28 -15.37 4.18 -11.85
C LEU A 28 -16.88 4.20 -11.51
N PRO A 29 -17.53 3.02 -11.29
CA PRO A 29 -18.90 2.96 -10.81
C PRO A 29 -19.11 3.78 -9.54
N GLU A 30 -20.28 4.40 -9.38
CA GLU A 30 -20.54 5.30 -8.24
C GLU A 30 -20.51 4.55 -6.90
N GLU A 31 -20.97 3.30 -6.89
CA GLU A 31 -20.86 2.40 -5.73
C GLU A 31 -19.40 2.19 -5.32
N GLU A 32 -18.48 2.00 -6.27
CA GLU A 32 -17.06 1.80 -5.98
C GLU A 32 -16.37 3.10 -5.52
N LYS A 33 -16.82 4.26 -6.02
CA LYS A 33 -16.36 5.58 -5.53
C LYS A 33 -16.84 5.86 -4.10
N LEU A 34 -18.10 5.55 -3.80
CA LEU A 34 -18.68 5.64 -2.46
C LEU A 34 -17.94 4.71 -1.52
N LEU A 35 -17.72 3.46 -1.92
CA LEU A 35 -16.96 2.49 -1.14
C LEU A 35 -15.51 2.95 -0.89
N LEU A 36 -14.85 3.58 -1.86
CA LEU A 36 -13.52 4.18 -1.66
C LEU A 36 -13.51 5.33 -0.64
N LYS A 37 -14.62 6.08 -0.53
CA LYS A 37 -14.78 7.16 0.45
C LYS A 37 -15.19 6.63 1.82
N GLU A 38 -16.11 5.67 1.87
CA GLU A 38 -16.71 5.10 3.08
C GLU A 38 -15.80 4.12 3.81
N THR A 39 -14.89 3.47 3.08
CA THR A 39 -13.97 2.51 3.71
C THR A 39 -12.88 3.18 4.53
N ASP A 40 -12.75 4.51 4.59
CA ASP A 40 -11.72 5.23 5.36
C ASP A 40 -10.30 4.68 5.12
N LYS A 41 -10.02 4.32 3.86
CA LYS A 41 -8.74 3.72 3.48
C LYS A 41 -7.58 4.61 3.93
N PRO A 42 -6.64 4.09 4.74
CA PRO A 42 -5.51 4.88 5.22
C PRO A 42 -4.72 5.49 4.06
N LEU A 43 -4.45 6.79 4.16
CA LEU A 43 -3.66 7.51 3.17
C LEU A 43 -2.17 7.38 3.47
N ARG A 44 -1.37 7.22 2.41
CA ARG A 44 0.09 7.22 2.55
C ARG A 44 0.55 8.57 3.09
N PRO A 45 1.54 8.59 4.00
CA PRO A 45 2.09 9.84 4.49
C PRO A 45 2.79 10.61 3.36
N PRO A 46 2.83 11.95 3.46
CA PRO A 46 3.56 12.79 2.51
C PRO A 46 5.07 12.50 2.57
N SER A 47 5.78 12.80 1.48
CA SER A 47 7.24 12.66 1.45
C SER A 47 7.93 13.72 2.32
N ALA A 48 9.22 13.52 2.61
CA ALA A 48 10.01 14.43 3.42
C ALA A 48 10.05 15.84 2.83
N TYR A 49 10.14 15.94 1.50
CA TYR A 49 10.09 17.20 0.79
C TYR A 49 8.72 17.91 0.92
N PHE A 50 7.61 17.16 0.89
CA PHE A 50 6.28 17.75 1.10
C PHE A 50 6.08 18.26 2.52
N LEU A 51 6.63 17.56 3.53
CA LEU A 51 6.66 18.05 4.90
C LEU A 51 7.47 19.35 5.02
N PHE A 52 8.62 19.41 4.37
CA PHE A 52 9.40 20.65 4.28
C PHE A 52 8.62 21.80 3.63
N ILE A 53 7.96 21.57 2.48
CA ILE A 53 7.12 22.61 1.84
C ILE A 53 5.99 23.06 2.78
N ARG A 54 5.35 22.13 3.48
CA ARG A 54 4.28 22.44 4.45
C ARG A 54 4.80 23.39 5.51
N ASP A 55 5.93 23.06 6.13
CA ASP A 55 6.53 23.86 7.19
C ASP A 55 7.02 25.22 6.66
N ALA A 56 7.64 25.25 5.48
CA ALA A 56 8.04 26.48 4.81
C ALA A 56 6.84 27.39 4.52
N ARG A 57 5.70 26.79 4.13
CA ARG A 57 4.45 27.52 3.89
C ARG A 57 3.87 28.10 5.18
N GLU A 58 3.94 27.37 6.29
CA GLU A 58 3.50 27.87 7.60
C GLU A 58 4.34 29.06 8.06
N ILE A 59 5.66 29.02 7.85
CA ILE A 59 6.57 30.13 8.14
C ILE A 59 6.19 31.35 7.26
N ALA A 60 6.00 31.14 5.96
CA ALA A 60 5.60 32.21 5.03
C ALA A 60 4.26 32.85 5.39
N LEU A 61 3.31 32.04 5.89
CA LEU A 61 2.00 32.50 6.35
C LEU A 61 2.13 33.39 7.60
N LYS A 62 2.99 33.01 8.55
CA LYS A 62 3.28 33.80 9.76
C LYS A 62 3.98 35.12 9.44
N SER A 63 4.76 35.19 8.36
CA SER A 63 5.47 36.40 7.94
C SER A 63 4.70 37.32 6.98
N ARG A 64 3.37 37.14 6.84
CA ARG A 64 2.49 37.87 5.89
C ARG A 64 2.93 37.85 4.41
N LYS A 65 3.78 36.91 4.01
CA LYS A 65 4.19 36.67 2.61
C LYS A 65 3.36 35.53 2.02
N LYS A 66 2.04 35.70 1.99
CA LYS A 66 1.14 34.68 1.46
C LYS A 66 1.20 34.73 -0.07
N PRO A 67 1.62 33.65 -0.75
CA PRO A 67 1.41 33.55 -2.20
C PRO A 67 -0.10 33.36 -2.44
N GLU A 68 -0.75 34.38 -3.00
CA GLU A 68 -2.20 34.41 -3.24
C GLU A 68 -2.55 33.90 -4.63
N THR A 69 -1.68 34.16 -5.61
CA THR A 69 -1.89 33.74 -7.00
C THR A 69 -1.29 32.37 -7.31
N ASN A 70 -1.82 31.71 -8.33
CA ASN A 70 -1.25 30.45 -8.85
C ASN A 70 0.22 30.61 -9.25
N ALA A 71 0.59 31.76 -9.83
CA ALA A 71 1.96 32.04 -10.25
C ALA A 71 2.91 32.17 -9.06
N GLU A 72 2.50 32.89 -8.00
CA GLU A 72 3.28 33.02 -6.77
C GLU A 72 3.45 31.69 -6.05
N ARG A 73 2.41 30.85 -6.02
CA ARG A 73 2.52 29.50 -5.44
C ARG A 73 3.54 28.65 -6.19
N ARG A 74 3.61 28.80 -7.52
CA ARG A 74 4.56 28.07 -8.36
C ARG A 74 6.00 28.53 -8.08
N LYS A 75 6.23 29.85 -8.06
CA LYS A 75 7.52 30.44 -7.66
C LYS A 75 7.98 29.99 -6.28
N PHE A 76 7.07 29.98 -5.30
CA PHE A 76 7.37 29.50 -3.95
C PHE A 76 7.81 28.03 -3.92
N ILE A 77 7.15 27.16 -4.69
CA ILE A 77 7.55 25.75 -4.79
C ILE A 77 8.93 25.63 -5.45
N ASP A 78 9.22 26.46 -6.46
CA ASP A 78 10.53 26.48 -7.13
C ASP A 78 11.64 26.95 -6.17
N GLU A 79 11.39 27.98 -5.35
CA GLU A 79 12.28 28.45 -4.28
C GLU A 79 12.49 27.36 -3.21
N CYS A 80 11.43 26.67 -2.81
CA CYS A 80 11.52 25.52 -1.90
C CYS A 80 12.37 24.39 -2.51
N ALA A 81 12.25 24.12 -3.82
CA ALA A 81 13.03 23.10 -4.49
C ALA A 81 14.53 23.45 -4.48
N GLN A 82 14.87 24.72 -4.72
CA GLN A 82 16.25 25.21 -4.65
C GLN A 82 16.80 25.11 -3.21
N LYS A 83 16.03 25.57 -2.23
CA LYS A 83 16.42 25.48 -0.81
C LYS A 83 16.62 24.04 -0.36
N TRP A 84 15.70 23.14 -0.71
CA TRP A 84 15.82 21.72 -0.40
C TRP A 84 17.07 21.08 -1.02
N LYS A 85 17.46 21.48 -2.24
CA LYS A 85 18.72 21.00 -2.85
C LYS A 85 19.94 21.46 -2.05
N GLN A 86 19.94 22.70 -1.55
CA GLN A 86 21.04 23.28 -0.78
C GLN A 86 21.10 22.82 0.68
N MET A 87 19.99 22.32 1.24
CA MET A 87 19.94 21.82 2.62
C MET A 87 20.89 20.66 2.85
N SER A 88 21.47 20.65 4.04
CA SER A 88 22.37 19.59 4.51
C SER A 88 21.60 18.28 4.74
N GLU A 89 22.32 17.16 4.73
CA GLU A 89 21.72 15.85 5.02
C GLU A 89 21.14 15.80 6.43
N GLN A 90 21.74 16.50 7.41
CA GLN A 90 21.23 16.55 8.78
C GLN A 90 19.84 17.20 8.88
N GLU A 91 19.64 18.32 8.18
CA GLU A 91 18.33 18.98 8.15
C GLU A 91 17.29 18.13 7.40
N LYS A 92 17.70 17.46 6.31
CA LYS A 92 16.83 16.51 5.60
C LYS A 92 16.49 15.30 6.45
N GLN A 93 17.43 14.83 7.28
CA GLN A 93 17.26 13.67 8.14
C GLN A 93 16.16 13.88 9.17
N HIS A 94 15.96 15.11 9.66
CA HIS A 94 14.82 15.45 10.51
C HIS A 94 13.48 15.09 9.83
N TYR A 95 13.30 15.53 8.59
CA TYR A 95 12.10 15.23 7.81
C TYR A 95 11.98 13.74 7.46
N LEU A 96 13.09 13.07 7.13
CA LEU A 96 13.10 11.63 6.86
C LEU A 96 12.64 10.82 8.08
N LYS A 97 13.11 11.17 9.28
CA LYS A 97 12.66 10.56 10.55
C LYS A 97 11.17 10.78 10.80
N LEU A 98 10.68 11.99 10.52
CA LEU A 98 9.26 12.31 10.67
C LEU A 98 8.39 11.47 9.71
N VAL A 99 8.83 11.32 8.45
CA VAL A 99 8.15 10.44 7.47
C VAL A 99 8.19 9.00 7.92
N ALA A 100 9.33 8.50 8.41
CA ALA A 100 9.46 7.12 8.88
C ALA A 100 8.43 6.81 9.97
N LYS A 101 8.31 7.68 10.97
CA LYS A 101 7.30 7.56 12.03
C LYS A 101 5.87 7.55 11.46
N GLN A 102 5.54 8.51 10.60
CA GLN A 102 4.21 8.57 9.98
C GLN A 102 3.93 7.34 9.11
N TYR A 103 4.96 6.73 8.52
CA TYR A 103 4.86 5.52 7.72
C TYR A 103 4.58 4.29 8.57
N GLU A 104 5.19 4.17 9.75
CA GLU A 104 4.88 3.11 10.71
C GLU A 104 3.41 3.18 11.14
N ASP A 105 2.94 4.38 11.51
CA ASP A 105 1.53 4.62 11.86
C ASP A 105 0.59 4.26 10.70
N PHE A 106 0.97 4.63 9.47
CA PHE A 106 0.23 4.27 8.26
C PHE A 106 0.19 2.75 8.06
N GLN A 107 1.30 2.03 8.24
CA GLN A 107 1.32 0.57 8.09
C GLN A 107 0.43 -0.12 9.13
N ALA A 108 0.46 0.34 10.38
CA ALA A 108 -0.40 -0.20 11.43
C ALA A 108 -1.89 0.01 11.08
N LYS A 109 -2.28 1.25 10.72
CA LYS A 109 -3.65 1.56 10.30
C LYS A 109 -4.06 0.76 9.06
N MET A 110 -3.16 0.65 8.09
CA MET A 110 -3.40 -0.11 6.86
C MET A 110 -3.61 -1.59 7.15
N SER A 111 -2.85 -2.18 8.08
CA SER A 111 -3.03 -3.59 8.46
C SER A 111 -4.39 -3.84 9.11
N VAL A 112 -4.84 -2.94 9.99
CA VAL A 112 -6.17 -3.05 10.62
C VAL A 112 -7.27 -2.90 9.57
N TRP A 113 -7.14 -1.89 8.71
CA TRP A 113 -8.07 -1.66 7.61
C TRP A 113 -8.17 -2.88 6.66
N GLU A 114 -7.03 -3.43 6.24
CA GLU A 114 -7.01 -4.59 5.34
C GLU A 114 -7.67 -5.81 5.98
N LYS A 115 -7.47 -6.02 7.28
CA LYS A 115 -8.16 -7.10 8.00
C LYS A 115 -9.67 -6.89 8.00
N GLY A 116 -10.15 -5.68 8.31
CA GLY A 116 -11.58 -5.35 8.28
C GLY A 116 -12.20 -5.51 6.89
N MET A 117 -11.48 -5.15 5.83
CA MET A 117 -11.94 -5.34 4.45
C MET A 117 -12.04 -6.82 4.06
N ILE A 118 -11.13 -7.67 4.54
CA ILE A 118 -11.21 -9.13 4.31
C ILE A 118 -12.41 -9.72 5.05
N GLU A 119 -12.62 -9.33 6.32
CA GLU A 119 -13.75 -9.80 7.13
C GLU A 119 -15.11 -9.38 6.54
N ALA A 120 -15.16 -8.21 5.90
CA ALA A 120 -16.35 -7.71 5.22
C ALA A 120 -16.59 -8.29 3.81
N GLY A 121 -15.73 -9.21 3.32
CA GLY A 121 -15.83 -9.76 1.95
C GLY A 121 -15.49 -8.74 0.85
N MET A 122 -14.71 -7.71 1.19
CA MET A 122 -14.23 -6.65 0.29
C MET A 122 -12.74 -6.81 -0.02
N GLU A 123 -12.26 -8.05 -0.17
CA GLU A 123 -10.84 -8.37 -0.38
C GLU A 123 -10.26 -7.72 -1.66
N SER A 124 -11.10 -7.38 -2.64
CA SER A 124 -10.69 -6.71 -3.87
C SER A 124 -10.02 -5.35 -3.60
N LEU A 125 -10.40 -4.66 -2.51
CA LEU A 125 -9.88 -3.33 -2.13
C LEU A 125 -8.52 -3.36 -1.40
N VAL A 126 -8.15 -4.53 -0.86
CA VAL A 126 -6.90 -4.80 -0.13
C VAL A 126 -5.68 -4.72 -1.06
N ARG A 127 -4.46 -4.53 -0.54
CA ARG A 127 -3.26 -4.55 -1.40
C ARG A 127 -3.05 -5.94 -2.01
N LYS A 128 -2.63 -6.01 -3.29
CA LYS A 128 -2.26 -7.26 -3.99
C LYS A 128 -1.25 -8.09 -3.19
N THR A 129 -0.29 -7.45 -2.53
CA THR A 129 0.71 -8.08 -1.66
C THR A 129 0.08 -8.81 -0.47
N THR A 130 -0.88 -8.16 0.19
CA THR A 130 -1.60 -8.72 1.34
C THR A 130 -2.50 -9.87 0.90
N ARG A 131 -3.23 -9.72 -0.22
CA ARG A 131 -4.03 -10.82 -0.81
C ARG A 131 -3.18 -12.04 -1.13
N LYS A 132 -2.03 -11.86 -1.79
CA LYS A 132 -1.11 -12.97 -2.12
C LYS A 132 -0.59 -13.65 -0.86
N LYS A 133 -0.23 -12.89 0.18
CA LYS A 133 0.26 -13.44 1.45
C LYS A 133 -0.80 -14.29 2.17
N MET A 134 -2.07 -13.90 2.06
CA MET A 134 -3.21 -14.60 2.67
C MET A 134 -3.82 -15.68 1.76
N ASN A 135 -3.23 -15.92 0.58
CA ASN A 135 -3.75 -16.84 -0.45
C ASN A 135 -5.22 -16.58 -0.82
N ILE A 136 -5.62 -15.31 -0.88
CA ILE A 136 -6.96 -14.90 -1.27
C ILE A 136 -6.98 -14.77 -2.80
N GLU A 137 -7.55 -15.77 -3.47
CA GLU A 137 -7.82 -15.68 -4.90
C GLU A 137 -8.86 -14.58 -5.12
N THR A 138 -8.55 -13.62 -6.01
CA THR A 138 -9.50 -12.57 -6.37
C THR A 138 -10.55 -13.22 -7.24
N THR A 139 -11.66 -13.67 -6.63
CA THR A 139 -12.84 -14.04 -7.39
C THR A 139 -13.25 -12.80 -8.16
N GLN A 140 -13.16 -12.86 -9.48
CA GLN A 140 -13.81 -11.87 -10.33
C GLN A 140 -15.32 -12.09 -10.14
N GLU A 141 -15.92 -11.46 -9.13
CA GLU A 141 -17.37 -11.33 -9.07
C GLU A 141 -17.72 -9.92 -9.57
N GLY A 142 -18.60 -9.70 -10.56
CA GLY A 142 -19.88 -10.38 -10.78
C GLY A 142 -19.84 -11.78 -11.37
N GLN A 143 -19.99 -12.77 -10.48
CA GLN A 143 -20.83 -13.96 -10.64
C GLN A 143 -20.69 -14.80 -9.37
N VAL A 144 -21.58 -14.54 -8.42
CA VAL A 144 -21.91 -15.46 -7.33
C VAL A 144 -22.22 -16.84 -7.90
N LYS A 145 -21.38 -17.84 -7.60
CA LYS A 145 -21.79 -19.25 -7.58
C LYS A 145 -21.14 -19.96 -6.41
N ALA A 146 -21.94 -20.18 -5.37
CA ALA A 146 -21.70 -21.27 -4.44
C ALA A 146 -21.63 -22.59 -5.23
N LYS A 147 -20.48 -23.29 -5.16
CA LYS A 147 -20.40 -24.69 -5.58
C LYS A 147 -20.16 -25.59 -4.38
N ALA A 148 -21.20 -26.37 -4.10
CA ALA A 148 -21.28 -27.44 -3.13
C ALA A 148 -20.11 -28.42 -3.25
N ASN A 149 -19.49 -28.74 -2.11
CA ASN A 149 -18.51 -29.81 -2.03
C ASN A 149 -19.23 -31.18 -1.98
N LYS A 150 -19.26 -31.89 -3.11
CA LYS A 150 -19.65 -33.31 -3.18
C LYS A 150 -18.43 -34.18 -3.52
N ARG A 151 -17.80 -34.66 -2.44
CA ARG A 151 -17.37 -36.03 -2.12
C ARG A 151 -16.80 -36.95 -3.22
N GLY A 152 -15.67 -37.55 -2.83
CA GLY A 152 -15.37 -38.99 -2.99
C GLY A 152 -14.08 -39.24 -3.76
N THR A 153 -13.21 -40.19 -3.45
CA THR A 153 -13.11 -41.28 -2.46
C THR A 153 -11.69 -41.82 -2.66
N LYS A 154 -10.92 -42.14 -1.61
CA LYS A 154 -9.87 -43.19 -1.71
C LYS A 154 -9.76 -43.95 -0.40
N THR A 155 -10.38 -45.13 -0.40
CA THR A 155 -10.30 -46.14 0.66
C THR A 155 -9.11 -47.07 0.38
N LYS A 156 -8.18 -47.10 1.36
CA LYS A 156 -7.51 -48.28 1.98
C LYS A 156 -6.43 -49.11 1.23
N VAL A 157 -5.18 -48.90 1.69
CA VAL A 157 -4.14 -49.84 2.22
C VAL A 157 -3.53 -50.94 1.33
N LYS A 158 -2.18 -50.93 1.20
CA LYS A 158 -1.19 -51.89 1.79
C LYS A 158 0.18 -51.75 1.11
N SER A 159 1.25 -51.56 1.88
CA SER A 159 2.40 -52.49 1.89
C SER A 159 3.49 -52.11 2.91
N THR A 160 3.66 -53.01 3.90
CA THR A 160 4.88 -53.41 4.64
C THR A 160 5.91 -52.39 5.15
N ARG A 161 6.04 -52.31 6.49
CA ARG A 161 7.33 -52.13 7.17
C ARG A 161 7.39 -53.03 8.40
N SER A 162 8.28 -54.01 8.39
CA SER A 162 8.64 -54.80 9.58
C SER A 162 10.15 -55.04 9.61
N LYS A 163 10.67 -55.12 10.84
CA LYS A 163 12.05 -55.37 11.30
C LYS A 163 12.96 -54.14 11.16
N GLY A 164 13.46 -53.51 12.21
CA GLY A 164 13.87 -54.04 13.51
C GLY A 164 15.31 -54.51 13.40
N LYS A 165 16.28 -53.61 13.65
CA LYS A 165 17.64 -54.00 14.02
C LYS A 165 18.24 -52.95 14.96
N VAL A 166 18.46 -53.45 16.17
CA VAL A 166 19.16 -52.86 17.30
C VAL A 166 20.61 -52.56 16.91
N LYS A 167 21.13 -51.38 17.30
CA LYS A 167 22.57 -51.14 17.38
C LYS A 167 22.91 -50.93 18.86
N VAL A 168 23.47 -51.97 19.47
CA VAL A 168 24.03 -51.95 20.82
C VAL A 168 25.39 -51.28 20.73
N GLU A 169 25.58 -50.22 21.52
CA GLU A 169 26.89 -49.68 21.87
C GLU A 169 27.51 -50.59 22.94
N THR A 170 28.71 -51.10 22.68
CA THR A 170 29.56 -51.76 23.67
C THR A 170 30.94 -51.13 23.58
N THR A 171 31.23 -50.26 24.54
CA THR A 171 32.58 -49.85 24.90
C THR A 171 33.18 -50.96 25.75
N GLY A 172 34.19 -51.64 25.24
CA GLY A 172 35.00 -52.59 25.99
C GLY A 172 36.22 -51.91 26.60
N THR A 173 36.34 -52.01 27.92
CA THR A 173 37.57 -52.32 28.63
C THR A 173 37.19 -53.35 29.69
#